data_AF-A0A3M2EV75-F1
#
_entry.id   AF-A0A3M2EV75-F1
#
_cell.length_a   1.000
_cell.length_b   1.000
_cell.length_c   1.000
_cell.angle_alpha   90.00
_cell.angle_beta   90.00
_cell.angle_gamma   90.00
#
_symmetry.space_group_name_H-M   'P 1'
#
loop_
_entity.id
_entity.type
_entity.pdbx_description
1 polymer ?
#
loop_
_entity_poly.entity_id
_entity_poly.type
_entity_poly.pdbx_seq_one_letter_code
_entity_poly.pdbx_strand_id
1 'polypeptide(L)'
;MNQIVFADNLAFLTTLPEGSVNLVYIDPPFNTGKTRRYRRLETRRSGKAGNRIGFLGKSYATTERSVTTYSDIHSDYLGSLEPRLREAHRVLAEDGSLFFHIDYREAHYCKILLDEIFGRESFMNEIIWAYDYGARSRKRWSPKHDTIFWYAKSPVRYTFNFEEMDRIPYMAPGLVTPEKRKRGKTPTDVWWHTIVPTNGKERTGYATQKPLGILKRIVKVHSRPEETVLDFYAGSGTTGEAAARLGRRFILVDNNPQAIEVMCHRLRFASPVLVNLHNRPVGKEKGNLPLFREWNQSLPPFPPPNAANSASPPKTASTRKKRKSPSVTRRKESENREVREERDA
;
A
#
# COMPACT_ATOMS: atom_id res chain seq x y z
N MET A 1 -11.19 4.06 -19.33
CA MET A 1 -10.11 5.08 -19.34
C MET A 1 -9.56 5.21 -17.92
N ASN A 2 -8.29 5.60 -17.75
CA ASN A 2 -7.70 5.90 -16.44
C ASN A 2 -7.92 7.37 -16.09
N GLN A 3 -8.34 7.67 -14.86
CA GLN A 3 -8.72 9.02 -14.45
C GLN A 3 -8.08 9.45 -13.13
N ILE A 4 -7.60 10.69 -13.10
CA ILE A 4 -7.31 11.44 -11.89
C ILE A 4 -8.33 12.59 -11.85
N VAL A 5 -9.01 12.76 -10.73
CA VAL A 5 -10.13 13.69 -10.56
C VAL A 5 -9.76 14.70 -9.48
N PHE A 6 -9.75 15.98 -9.86
CA PHE A 6 -9.59 17.09 -8.91
C PHE A 6 -10.97 17.67 -8.58
N ALA A 7 -11.54 17.21 -7.46
CA ALA A 7 -12.88 17.56 -7.00
C ALA A 7 -13.05 17.24 -5.50
N ASP A 8 -14.09 17.78 -4.86
CA ASP A 8 -14.62 17.12 -3.66
C ASP A 8 -15.12 15.72 -4.01
N ASN A 9 -14.80 14.75 -3.16
CA ASN A 9 -15.08 13.35 -3.42
C ASN A 9 -16.57 13.02 -3.35
N LEU A 10 -17.34 13.57 -2.40
CA LEU A 10 -18.78 13.34 -2.33
C LEU A 10 -19.48 13.94 -3.56
N ALA A 11 -19.15 15.18 -3.91
CA ALA A 11 -19.70 15.85 -5.08
C ALA A 11 -19.40 15.10 -6.39
N PHE A 12 -18.24 14.46 -6.51
CA PHE A 12 -17.91 13.66 -7.70
C PHE A 12 -18.58 12.28 -7.69
N LEU A 13 -18.67 11.62 -6.54
CA LEU A 13 -19.30 10.30 -6.41
C LEU A 13 -20.76 10.29 -6.91
N THR A 14 -21.53 11.36 -6.64
CA THR A 14 -22.91 11.50 -7.13
C THR A 14 -23.04 11.64 -8.64
N THR A 15 -21.94 11.91 -9.36
CA THR A 15 -21.90 11.95 -10.83
C THR A 15 -21.66 10.57 -11.46
N LEU A 16 -21.19 9.59 -10.68
CA LEU A 16 -20.91 8.24 -11.18
C LEU A 16 -22.20 7.41 -11.32
N PRO A 17 -22.39 6.64 -12.40
CA PRO A 17 -23.51 5.72 -12.52
C PRO A 17 -23.54 4.66 -11.40
N GLU A 18 -24.71 4.14 -11.11
CA GLU A 18 -24.84 2.96 -10.25
C GLU A 18 -24.12 1.76 -10.88
N GLY A 19 -23.48 0.92 -10.06
CA GLY A 19 -22.80 -0.29 -10.54
C GLY A 19 -21.57 -0.08 -11.45
N SER A 20 -21.04 1.14 -11.56
CA SER A 20 -19.99 1.49 -12.52
C SER A 20 -18.55 1.09 -12.13
N VAL A 21 -18.31 0.67 -10.88
CA VAL A 21 -16.96 0.29 -10.39
C VAL A 21 -16.97 -1.07 -9.70
N ASN A 22 -15.91 -1.85 -9.85
CA ASN A 22 -15.85 -3.24 -9.38
C ASN A 22 -15.17 -3.37 -8.01
N LEU A 23 -14.26 -2.46 -7.70
CA LEU A 23 -13.50 -2.48 -6.44
C LEU A 23 -13.34 -1.06 -5.92
N VAL A 24 -13.71 -0.84 -4.67
CA VAL A 24 -13.40 0.40 -3.94
C VAL A 24 -12.35 0.08 -2.89
N TYR A 25 -11.27 0.87 -2.87
CA TYR A 25 -10.37 0.93 -1.71
C TYR A 25 -10.34 2.37 -1.23
N ILE A 26 -10.44 2.58 0.09
CA ILE A 26 -10.29 3.90 0.69
C ILE A 26 -9.47 3.87 1.98
N ASP A 27 -8.73 4.97 2.16
CA ASP A 27 -7.86 5.27 3.29
C ASP A 27 -8.20 6.68 3.80
N PRO A 28 -9.39 6.87 4.41
CA PRO A 28 -9.84 8.17 4.91
C PRO A 28 -8.92 8.72 6.02
N PRO A 29 -9.06 10.00 6.41
CA PRO A 29 -8.31 10.57 7.52
C PRO A 29 -8.56 9.83 8.84
N PHE A 30 -7.51 9.40 9.57
CA PHE A 30 -7.66 8.56 10.77
C PHE A 30 -8.08 9.34 12.04
N ASN A 31 -8.74 10.49 11.89
CA ASN A 31 -9.19 11.40 12.94
C ASN A 31 -8.18 11.52 14.09
N THR A 32 -6.89 11.80 13.79
CA THR A 32 -5.82 11.55 14.77
C THR A 32 -5.85 12.43 16.03
N GLY A 33 -6.78 13.39 16.11
CA GLY A 33 -6.89 14.38 17.19
C GLY A 33 -5.73 15.39 17.16
N LYS A 34 -5.03 15.49 16.02
CA LYS A 34 -3.73 16.18 15.92
C LYS A 34 -3.51 16.81 14.57
N THR A 35 -3.20 18.10 14.56
CA THR A 35 -2.60 18.74 13.39
C THR A 35 -1.19 18.18 13.16
N ARG A 36 -0.97 17.56 11.99
CA ARG A 36 0.32 17.01 11.57
C ARG A 36 1.05 18.02 10.68
N ARG A 37 2.26 18.42 11.06
CA ARG A 37 3.18 19.20 10.21
C ARG A 37 4.23 18.28 9.61
N TYR A 38 4.12 17.99 8.32
CA TYR A 38 5.10 17.23 7.55
C TYR A 38 6.11 18.19 6.92
N ARG A 39 7.36 18.13 7.38
CA ARG A 39 8.46 18.89 6.77
C ARG A 39 9.25 18.03 5.80
N ARG A 40 9.30 18.45 4.54
CA ARG A 40 10.16 17.83 3.53
C ARG A 40 11.54 18.48 3.64
N LEU A 41 12.45 17.78 4.29
CA LEU A 41 13.85 18.16 4.40
C LEU A 41 14.65 17.53 3.25
N GLU A 42 15.46 18.33 2.56
CA GLU A 42 16.44 17.87 1.59
C GLU A 42 17.83 17.89 2.23
N THR A 43 18.45 16.70 2.36
CA THR A 43 19.77 16.54 2.99
C THR A 43 20.81 16.29 1.91
N ARG A 44 21.66 17.28 1.62
CA ARG A 44 22.80 17.13 0.70
C ARG A 44 24.09 16.93 1.49
N ARG A 45 25.00 16.09 1.00
CA ARG A 45 26.35 15.97 1.57
C ARG A 45 27.08 17.29 1.36
N SER A 46 27.60 17.87 2.43
CA SER A 46 28.32 19.15 2.38
C SER A 46 29.83 18.90 2.35
N GLY A 47 30.54 19.62 1.47
CA GLY A 47 32.01 19.69 1.47
C GLY A 47 32.57 20.67 2.50
N LYS A 48 31.70 21.50 3.11
CA LYS A 48 31.99 22.42 4.21
C LYS A 48 31.22 21.99 5.47
N ALA A 49 31.44 22.64 6.61
CA ALA A 49 30.67 22.39 7.83
C ALA A 49 29.16 22.69 7.61
N GLY A 50 28.37 21.64 7.36
CA GLY A 50 26.92 21.69 7.25
C GLY A 50 26.24 21.51 8.61
N ASN A 51 24.94 21.81 8.67
CA ASN A 51 24.13 21.83 9.89
C ASN A 51 23.85 20.45 10.54
N ARG A 52 24.37 19.35 9.98
CA ARG A 52 24.21 18.01 10.54
C ARG A 52 25.41 17.11 10.26
N ILE A 53 25.88 16.39 11.28
CA ILE A 53 26.85 15.29 11.13
C ILE A 53 26.07 13.97 10.98
N GLY A 54 26.43 13.17 9.97
CA GLY A 54 25.87 11.85 9.71
C GLY A 54 26.83 10.72 10.02
N PHE A 55 26.43 9.50 9.64
CA PHE A 55 27.23 8.28 9.86
C PHE A 55 28.63 8.39 9.24
N LEU A 56 29.65 7.89 9.95
CA LEU A 56 31.09 8.05 9.62
C LEU A 56 31.57 9.51 9.55
N GLY A 57 31.04 10.40 10.41
CA GLY A 57 31.52 11.78 10.56
C GLY A 57 31.28 12.70 9.36
N LYS A 58 30.54 12.24 8.33
CA LYS A 58 30.29 13.01 7.11
C LYS A 58 29.36 14.18 7.41
N SER A 59 29.71 15.39 6.95
CA SER A 59 28.87 16.58 7.13
C SER A 59 27.80 16.69 6.04
N TYR A 60 26.63 17.18 6.42
CA TYR A 60 25.46 17.35 5.57
C TYR A 60 24.82 18.72 5.82
N ALA A 61 24.35 19.34 4.76
CA ALA A 61 23.47 20.50 4.81
C ALA A 61 22.03 20.02 4.60
N THR A 62 21.15 20.38 5.53
CA THR A 62 19.72 20.07 5.47
C THR A 62 18.96 21.36 5.19
N THR A 63 18.27 21.42 4.05
CA THR A 63 17.45 22.56 3.64
C THR A 63 15.97 22.19 3.72
N GLU A 64 15.13 23.06 4.28
CA GLU A 64 13.69 22.84 4.33
C GLU A 64 13.07 23.19 2.97
N ARG A 65 12.46 22.21 2.29
CA ARG A 65 11.93 22.37 0.93
C ARG A 65 10.43 22.67 0.90
N SER A 66 9.68 22.13 1.86
CA SER A 66 8.27 22.48 2.07
C SER A 66 7.75 22.04 3.45
N VAL A 67 6.71 22.71 3.92
CA VAL A 67 5.91 22.35 5.10
C VAL A 67 4.47 22.10 4.67
N THR A 68 4.01 20.85 4.70
CA THR A 68 2.59 20.53 4.54
C THR A 68 1.97 20.40 5.93
N THR A 69 0.90 21.16 6.20
CA THR A 69 0.14 21.05 7.45
C THR A 69 -1.20 20.40 7.16
N TYR A 70 -1.52 19.31 7.85
CA TYR A 70 -2.78 18.60 7.73
C TYR A 70 -3.49 18.58 9.09
N SER A 71 -4.73 19.06 9.17
CA SER A 71 -5.54 18.96 10.39
C SER A 71 -6.41 17.72 10.33
N ASP A 72 -6.32 16.89 11.36
CA ASP A 72 -6.93 15.56 11.42
C ASP A 72 -7.75 15.47 12.71
N ILE A 73 -8.79 16.31 12.76
CA ILE A 73 -9.68 16.53 13.89
C ILE A 73 -11.07 16.75 13.29
N HIS A 74 -11.98 15.81 13.52
CA HIS A 74 -13.36 15.84 13.04
C HIS A 74 -14.29 15.66 14.24
N SER A 75 -15.13 16.66 14.52
CA SER A 75 -16.13 16.61 15.60
C SER A 75 -17.30 15.70 15.28
N ASP A 76 -17.64 15.59 13.99
CA ASP A 76 -18.56 14.61 13.43
C ASP A 76 -17.84 13.85 12.30
N TYR A 77 -17.04 12.86 12.69
CA TYR A 77 -16.27 12.06 11.75
C TYR A 77 -17.20 11.14 10.93
N LEU A 78 -18.16 10.48 11.59
CA LEU A 78 -19.07 9.52 10.97
C LEU A 78 -20.05 10.19 9.99
N GLY A 79 -20.68 11.32 10.36
CA GLY A 79 -21.56 12.07 9.45
C GLY A 79 -20.81 12.64 8.24
N SER A 80 -19.49 12.84 8.34
CA SER A 80 -18.66 13.18 7.18
C SER A 80 -18.39 11.99 6.24
N LEU A 81 -18.35 10.76 6.77
CA LEU A 81 -18.10 9.53 6.01
C LEU A 81 -19.37 8.92 5.43
N GLU A 82 -20.47 8.88 6.18
CA GLU A 82 -21.73 8.23 5.81
C GLU A 82 -22.19 8.52 4.37
N PRO A 83 -22.36 9.78 3.92
CA PRO A 83 -22.84 10.06 2.57
C PRO A 83 -21.88 9.55 1.49
N ARG A 84 -20.57 9.53 1.78
CA ARG A 84 -19.55 8.99 0.87
C ARG A 84 -19.57 7.46 0.81
N LEU A 85 -19.85 6.80 1.94
CA LEU A 85 -19.97 5.35 2.02
C LEU A 85 -21.27 4.82 1.39
N ARG A 86 -22.38 5.56 1.54
CA ARG A 86 -23.64 5.29 0.82
C ARG A 86 -23.45 5.38 -0.69
N GLU A 87 -22.75 6.41 -1.16
CA GLU A 87 -22.40 6.52 -2.57
C GLU A 87 -21.42 5.44 -3.04
N ALA A 88 -20.43 5.06 -2.23
CA ALA A 88 -19.52 3.95 -2.53
C ALA A 88 -20.28 2.62 -2.73
N HIS A 89 -21.28 2.34 -1.88
CA HIS A 89 -22.19 1.19 -2.02
C HIS A 89 -23.03 1.27 -3.31
N ARG A 90 -23.56 2.46 -3.65
CA ARG A 90 -24.32 2.69 -4.89
C ARG A 90 -23.47 2.42 -6.14
N VAL A 91 -22.29 3.01 -6.24
CA VAL A 91 -21.45 2.91 -7.45
C VAL A 91 -20.79 1.54 -7.63
N LEU A 92 -20.71 0.72 -6.57
CA LEU A 92 -20.20 -0.65 -6.64
C LEU A 92 -21.11 -1.54 -7.51
N ALA A 93 -20.48 -2.32 -8.40
CA ALA A 93 -21.11 -3.43 -9.11
C ALA A 93 -21.57 -4.52 -8.13
N GLU A 94 -22.57 -5.30 -8.51
CA GLU A 94 -23.20 -6.32 -7.66
C GLU A 94 -22.20 -7.36 -7.10
N ASP A 95 -21.19 -7.74 -7.90
CA ASP A 95 -20.10 -8.64 -7.51
C ASP A 95 -18.84 -7.92 -7.01
N GLY A 96 -18.96 -6.63 -6.71
CA GLY A 96 -17.86 -5.78 -6.27
C GLY A 96 -17.58 -5.85 -4.77
N SER A 97 -16.53 -5.15 -4.33
CA SER A 97 -16.14 -5.09 -2.92
C SER A 97 -15.58 -3.73 -2.50
N LEU A 98 -15.79 -3.38 -1.23
CA LEU A 98 -15.18 -2.26 -0.52
C LEU A 98 -14.07 -2.77 0.42
N PHE A 99 -12.93 -2.10 0.37
CA PHE A 99 -11.85 -2.23 1.35
C PHE A 99 -11.69 -0.90 2.10
N PHE A 100 -12.05 -0.90 3.38
CA PHE A 100 -12.02 0.28 4.25
C PHE A 100 -10.83 0.22 5.21
N HIS A 101 -9.83 1.08 5.01
CA HIS A 101 -8.60 1.12 5.82
C HIS A 101 -8.71 2.17 6.93
N ILE A 102 -8.46 1.77 8.18
CA ILE A 102 -8.53 2.66 9.35
C ILE A 102 -7.64 2.17 10.50
N ASP A 103 -7.28 3.04 11.44
CA ASP A 103 -6.65 2.58 12.70
C ASP A 103 -7.66 2.28 13.82
N TYR A 104 -7.15 1.67 14.89
CA TYR A 104 -7.90 1.14 16.03
C TYR A 104 -8.89 2.10 16.70
N ARG A 105 -8.79 3.42 16.49
CA ARG A 105 -9.60 4.42 17.20
C ARG A 105 -10.98 4.56 16.61
N GLU A 106 -11.06 4.58 15.28
CA GLU A 106 -12.33 4.76 14.56
C GLU A 106 -12.85 3.43 13.98
N ALA A 107 -12.04 2.37 13.97
CA ALA A 107 -12.37 1.06 13.43
C ALA A 107 -13.77 0.55 13.82
N HIS A 108 -14.06 0.47 15.12
CA HIS A 108 -15.31 -0.09 15.62
C HIS A 108 -16.54 0.77 15.27
N TYR A 109 -16.39 2.10 15.24
CA TYR A 109 -17.47 3.00 14.86
C TYR A 109 -17.75 2.95 13.35
N CYS A 110 -16.68 2.94 12.53
CA CYS A 110 -16.78 2.75 11.08
C CYS A 110 -17.37 1.37 10.73
N LYS A 111 -17.06 0.32 11.50
CA LYS A 111 -17.62 -1.02 11.32
C LYS A 111 -19.14 -1.03 11.49
N ILE A 112 -19.67 -0.35 12.51
CA ILE A 112 -21.12 -0.24 12.74
C ILE A 112 -21.79 0.52 11.59
N LEU A 113 -21.22 1.66 11.18
CA LEU A 113 -21.73 2.44 10.05
C LEU A 113 -21.71 1.63 8.73
N LEU A 114 -20.68 0.81 8.49
CA LEU A 114 -20.62 -0.07 7.32
C LEU A 114 -21.65 -1.21 7.41
N ASP A 115 -21.91 -1.77 8.59
CA ASP A 115 -22.99 -2.75 8.81
C ASP A 115 -24.39 -2.18 8.54
N GLU A 116 -24.61 -0.89 8.81
CA GLU A 116 -25.86 -0.18 8.51
C GLU A 116 -26.03 0.14 7.00
N ILE A 117 -24.93 0.30 6.26
CA ILE A 117 -24.95 0.64 4.83
C ILE A 117 -24.96 -0.61 3.94
N PHE A 118 -24.13 -1.60 4.23
CA PHE A 118 -23.95 -2.83 3.43
C PHE A 118 -24.76 -4.02 3.97
N GLY A 119 -25.23 -3.97 5.21
CA GLY A 119 -25.74 -5.13 5.94
C GLY A 119 -24.62 -5.95 6.58
N ARG A 120 -24.92 -6.59 7.73
CA ARG A 120 -23.95 -7.39 8.51
C ARG A 120 -23.43 -8.61 7.75
N GLU A 121 -24.30 -9.28 6.99
CA GLU A 121 -23.93 -10.46 6.18
C GLU A 121 -22.88 -10.13 5.11
N SER A 122 -22.85 -8.88 4.64
CA SER A 122 -21.92 -8.39 3.62
C SER A 122 -20.51 -8.15 4.14
N PHE A 123 -20.30 -8.21 5.47
CA PHE A 123 -18.98 -8.15 6.09
C PHE A 123 -18.26 -9.50 5.95
N MET A 124 -17.20 -9.54 5.15
CA MET A 124 -16.53 -10.78 4.80
C MET A 124 -15.46 -11.16 5.83
N ASN A 125 -14.55 -10.23 6.16
CA ASN A 125 -13.59 -10.38 7.27
C ASN A 125 -12.91 -9.05 7.66
N GLU A 126 -12.21 -9.08 8.80
CA GLU A 126 -11.23 -8.06 9.19
C GLU A 126 -9.82 -8.51 8.80
N ILE A 127 -9.07 -7.65 8.11
CA ILE A 127 -7.67 -7.88 7.72
C ILE A 127 -6.78 -7.01 8.60
N ILE A 128 -5.83 -7.64 9.29
CA ILE A 128 -4.88 -6.95 10.18
C ILE A 128 -3.56 -6.73 9.42
N TRP A 129 -3.28 -5.50 9.02
CA TRP A 129 -2.00 -5.16 8.39
C TRP A 129 -0.96 -4.80 9.45
N ALA A 130 -0.02 -5.71 9.72
CA ALA A 130 1.00 -5.57 10.76
C ALA A 130 2.39 -5.14 10.23
N TYR A 131 3.10 -4.30 11.01
CA TYR A 131 4.39 -3.71 10.68
C TYR A 131 5.22 -3.30 11.93
N ASP A 132 6.56 -3.43 11.89
CA ASP A 132 7.42 -3.07 13.05
C ASP A 132 7.80 -1.57 13.13
N TYR A 133 7.73 -0.83 12.02
CA TYR A 133 8.18 0.57 11.97
C TYR A 133 7.21 1.55 12.64
N GLY A 134 7.67 2.80 12.83
CA GLY A 134 6.92 3.85 13.52
C GLY A 134 7.23 3.95 15.03
N ALA A 135 6.74 5.03 15.66
CA ALA A 135 7.07 5.38 17.04
C ALA A 135 6.73 4.25 18.04
N ARG A 136 7.58 4.06 19.05
CA ARG A 136 7.33 3.14 20.18
C ARG A 136 6.94 3.94 21.42
N SER A 137 5.88 3.50 22.09
CA SER A 137 5.40 4.07 23.36
C SER A 137 6.13 3.44 24.54
N ARG A 138 6.34 4.23 25.61
CA ARG A 138 6.83 3.76 26.93
C ARG A 138 5.72 3.65 27.98
N LYS A 139 4.47 4.00 27.64
CA LYS A 139 3.31 4.06 28.55
C LYS A 139 2.17 3.11 28.21
N ARG A 140 2.25 2.40 27.07
CA ARG A 140 1.27 1.42 26.58
C ARG A 140 1.90 0.59 25.47
N TRP A 141 1.24 -0.51 25.08
CA TRP A 141 1.57 -1.23 23.86
C TRP A 141 1.62 -0.28 22.65
N SER A 142 2.67 -0.43 21.85
CA SER A 142 2.87 0.40 20.65
C SER A 142 1.92 -0.11 19.56
N PRO A 143 1.14 0.76 18.90
CA PRO A 143 0.31 0.35 17.78
C PRO A 143 1.23 -0.06 16.62
N LYS A 144 1.04 -1.29 16.14
CA LYS A 144 1.89 -1.95 15.12
C LYS A 144 1.06 -2.66 14.06
N HIS A 145 -0.21 -2.29 13.96
CA HIS A 145 -1.10 -2.67 12.88
C HIS A 145 -2.11 -1.55 12.61
N ASP A 146 -2.59 -1.54 11.37
CA ASP A 146 -3.83 -0.88 10.96
C ASP A 146 -4.85 -1.98 10.60
N THR A 147 -6.14 -1.64 10.59
CA THR A 147 -7.26 -2.54 10.25
C THR A 147 -7.78 -2.23 8.85
N ILE A 148 -8.10 -3.26 8.07
CA ILE A 148 -8.77 -3.14 6.78
C ILE A 148 -10.01 -4.03 6.80
N PHE A 149 -11.20 -3.45 6.74
CA PHE A 149 -12.44 -4.23 6.60
C PHE A 149 -12.71 -4.56 5.14
N TRP A 150 -13.04 -5.82 4.85
CA TRP A 150 -13.57 -6.23 3.55
C TRP A 150 -15.09 -6.40 3.63
N TYR A 151 -15.81 -5.60 2.83
CA TYR A 151 -17.23 -5.77 2.55
C TYR A 151 -17.42 -6.17 1.08
N ALA A 152 -18.28 -7.16 0.83
CA ALA A 152 -18.85 -7.39 -0.50
C ALA A 152 -20.06 -6.47 -0.71
N LYS A 153 -20.45 -6.15 -1.95
CA LYS A 153 -21.78 -5.56 -2.18
C LYS A 153 -22.89 -6.59 -1.98
N SER A 154 -22.65 -7.83 -2.39
CA SER A 154 -23.56 -8.96 -2.23
C SER A 154 -22.88 -10.08 -1.45
N PRO A 155 -23.41 -10.55 -0.30
CA PRO A 155 -22.76 -11.53 0.56
C PRO A 155 -22.63 -12.92 -0.09
N VAL A 156 -23.44 -13.19 -1.11
CA VAL A 156 -23.45 -14.47 -1.86
C VAL A 156 -22.76 -14.38 -3.22
N ARG A 157 -22.36 -13.19 -3.67
CA ARG A 157 -21.80 -12.96 -5.00
C ARG A 157 -20.74 -11.85 -4.95
N TYR A 158 -19.47 -12.22 -5.01
CA TYR A 158 -18.37 -11.27 -5.04
C TYR A 158 -17.17 -11.81 -5.82
N THR A 159 -16.35 -10.91 -6.37
CA THR A 159 -15.11 -11.30 -7.04
C THR A 159 -14.03 -11.68 -6.03
N PHE A 160 -13.58 -12.94 -6.11
CA PHE A 160 -12.51 -13.50 -5.29
C PHE A 160 -11.63 -14.47 -6.11
N ASN A 161 -10.59 -13.94 -6.74
CA ASN A 161 -9.66 -14.69 -7.58
C ASN A 161 -8.64 -15.45 -6.70
N PHE A 162 -9.05 -16.57 -6.12
CA PHE A 162 -8.22 -17.37 -5.19
C PHE A 162 -6.83 -17.74 -5.75
N GLU A 163 -6.73 -18.06 -7.04
CA GLU A 163 -5.46 -18.43 -7.66
C GLU A 163 -4.49 -17.25 -7.86
N GLU A 164 -5.00 -16.00 -7.86
CA GLU A 164 -4.19 -14.79 -7.90
C GLU A 164 -3.58 -14.43 -6.53
N MET A 165 -3.97 -15.11 -5.44
CA MET A 165 -3.41 -14.84 -4.10
C MET A 165 -1.89 -15.01 -4.08
N ASP A 166 -1.21 -14.20 -3.26
CA ASP A 166 0.22 -14.42 -2.99
C ASP A 166 0.46 -15.83 -2.45
N ARG A 167 1.62 -16.41 -2.78
CA ARG A 167 2.07 -17.68 -2.21
C ARG A 167 3.24 -17.43 -1.27
N ILE A 168 3.10 -17.86 -0.02
CA ILE A 168 4.11 -17.72 1.03
C ILE A 168 4.82 -19.08 1.19
N PRO A 169 6.16 -19.11 1.31
CA PRO A 169 6.87 -20.34 1.65
C PRO A 169 6.41 -20.96 2.97
N TYR A 170 6.47 -22.29 3.06
CA TYR A 170 6.29 -22.99 4.34
C TYR A 170 7.54 -22.79 5.22
N MET A 171 7.35 -22.44 6.50
CA MET A 171 8.46 -22.28 7.46
C MET A 171 9.15 -23.62 7.77
N ALA A 172 8.38 -24.71 7.81
CA ALA A 172 8.86 -26.08 7.94
C ALA A 172 8.61 -26.86 6.64
N PRO A 173 9.39 -26.60 5.57
CA PRO A 173 9.12 -27.18 4.24
C PRO A 173 9.21 -28.71 4.22
N GLY A 174 9.96 -29.31 5.14
CA GLY A 174 10.06 -30.77 5.31
C GLY A 174 8.77 -31.47 5.74
N LEU A 175 7.82 -30.74 6.36
CA LEU A 175 6.55 -31.30 6.83
C LEU A 175 5.44 -31.30 5.77
N VAL A 176 5.74 -30.91 4.53
CA VAL A 176 4.77 -30.87 3.43
C VAL A 176 5.34 -31.54 2.17
N THR A 177 4.42 -32.05 1.34
CA THR A 177 4.76 -32.69 0.06
C THR A 177 5.53 -31.74 -0.86
N PRO A 178 6.36 -32.25 -1.80
CA PRO A 178 7.12 -31.40 -2.73
C PRO A 178 6.24 -30.42 -3.53
N GLU A 179 5.03 -30.82 -3.87
CA GLU A 179 4.05 -30.03 -4.64
C GLU A 179 3.52 -28.87 -3.79
N LYS A 180 3.11 -29.15 -2.54
CA LYS A 180 2.69 -28.10 -1.59
C LYS A 180 3.85 -27.15 -1.30
N ARG A 181 5.07 -27.66 -1.12
CA ARG A 181 6.29 -26.87 -0.92
C ARG A 181 6.57 -25.93 -2.10
N LYS A 182 6.47 -26.43 -3.34
CA LYS A 182 6.67 -25.66 -4.57
C LYS A 182 5.58 -24.60 -4.80
N ARG A 183 4.31 -24.93 -4.47
CA ARG A 183 3.17 -24.02 -4.62
C ARG A 183 3.14 -22.94 -3.53
N GLY A 184 3.58 -23.24 -2.30
CA GLY A 184 3.43 -22.38 -1.14
C GLY A 184 2.01 -22.37 -0.55
N LYS A 185 1.86 -21.75 0.62
CA LYS A 185 0.57 -21.51 1.29
C LYS A 185 -0.02 -20.16 0.86
N THR A 186 -1.34 -20.01 0.93
CA THR A 186 -1.99 -18.69 0.87
C THR A 186 -1.64 -17.84 2.11
N PRO A 187 -1.70 -16.50 2.02
CA PRO A 187 -1.81 -15.65 3.20
C PRO A 187 -3.14 -15.91 3.93
N THR A 188 -3.16 -15.61 5.23
CA THR A 188 -4.38 -15.41 6.01
C THR A 188 -4.82 -13.94 5.91
N ASP A 189 -5.75 -13.53 6.75
CA ASP A 189 -6.17 -12.14 7.05
C ASP A 189 -5.13 -11.32 7.82
N VAL A 190 -4.13 -11.94 8.47
CA VAL A 190 -3.03 -11.22 9.14
C VAL A 190 -1.85 -11.02 8.17
N TRP A 191 -1.64 -9.78 7.75
CA TRP A 191 -0.67 -9.42 6.70
C TRP A 191 0.56 -8.72 7.29
N TRP A 192 1.69 -9.42 7.34
CA TRP A 192 2.97 -8.77 7.58
C TRP A 192 3.48 -8.07 6.31
N HIS A 193 3.58 -6.74 6.34
CA HIS A 193 4.22 -5.96 5.28
C HIS A 193 4.76 -4.66 5.86
N THR A 194 6.01 -4.31 5.56
CA THR A 194 6.56 -3.02 6.04
C THR A 194 5.79 -1.83 5.46
N ILE A 195 5.68 -0.75 6.23
CA ILE A 195 5.34 0.58 5.70
C ILE A 195 6.38 1.04 4.68
N VAL A 196 6.03 2.01 3.85
CA VAL A 196 6.93 2.59 2.83
C VAL A 196 8.20 3.15 3.50
N PRO A 197 9.41 2.59 3.22
CA PRO A 197 10.63 3.05 3.86
C PRO A 197 11.01 4.47 3.43
N THR A 198 11.67 5.22 4.32
CA THR A 198 12.14 6.60 4.07
C THR A 198 12.97 6.74 2.79
N ASN A 199 13.72 5.70 2.42
CA ASN A 199 14.56 5.66 1.21
C ASN A 199 14.07 4.61 0.20
N GLY A 200 12.81 4.17 0.30
CA GLY A 200 12.21 3.17 -0.59
C GLY A 200 11.98 3.72 -2.00
N LYS A 201 12.21 2.89 -3.03
CA LYS A 201 12.04 3.26 -4.45
C LYS A 201 10.62 3.70 -4.81
N GLU A 202 9.61 3.23 -4.09
CA GLU A 202 8.20 3.60 -4.30
C GLU A 202 7.82 4.95 -3.66
N ARG A 203 8.70 5.58 -2.87
CA ARG A 203 8.35 6.76 -2.06
C ARG A 203 8.20 8.00 -2.94
N THR A 204 6.99 8.54 -3.00
CA THR A 204 6.67 9.80 -3.70
C THR A 204 7.10 11.05 -2.93
N GLY A 205 7.12 10.97 -1.60
CA GLY A 205 7.28 12.11 -0.70
C GLY A 205 5.96 12.73 -0.21
N TYR A 206 4.81 12.23 -0.68
CA TYR A 206 3.52 12.51 -0.06
C TYR A 206 3.47 11.95 1.38
N ALA A 207 2.66 12.57 2.24
CA ALA A 207 2.41 12.05 3.58
C ALA A 207 1.65 10.72 3.52
N THR A 208 1.71 9.91 4.59
CA THR A 208 0.88 8.71 4.82
C THR A 208 0.77 7.67 3.68
N GLN A 209 1.63 7.72 2.65
CA GLN A 209 1.61 6.80 1.51
C GLN A 209 1.59 5.33 1.95
N LYS A 210 0.54 4.61 1.54
CA LYS A 210 0.41 3.16 1.74
C LYS A 210 1.32 2.37 0.77
N PRO A 211 1.84 1.18 1.16
CA PRO A 211 2.78 0.40 0.33
C PRO A 211 2.10 -0.28 -0.85
N LEU A 212 2.75 -0.27 -2.02
CA LEU A 212 2.21 -0.83 -3.26
C LEU A 212 1.88 -2.33 -3.16
N GLY A 213 2.61 -3.08 -2.32
CA GLY A 213 2.37 -4.51 -2.12
C GLY A 213 1.01 -4.84 -1.50
N ILE A 214 0.54 -4.03 -0.54
CA ILE A 214 -0.79 -4.19 0.07
C ILE A 214 -1.90 -3.96 -0.96
N LEU A 215 -1.83 -2.85 -1.69
CA LEU A 215 -2.83 -2.52 -2.71
C LEU A 215 -2.84 -3.54 -3.85
N LYS A 216 -1.67 -4.01 -4.29
CA LYS A 216 -1.58 -5.08 -5.31
C LYS A 216 -2.24 -6.38 -4.87
N ARG A 217 -2.14 -6.77 -3.58
CA ARG A 217 -2.79 -7.96 -3.04
C ARG A 217 -4.31 -7.83 -3.13
N ILE A 218 -4.86 -6.70 -2.71
CA ILE A 218 -6.30 -6.42 -2.77
C ILE A 218 -6.77 -6.44 -4.23
N VAL A 219 -6.15 -5.62 -5.08
CA VAL A 219 -6.59 -5.43 -6.48
C VAL A 219 -6.61 -6.73 -7.28
N LYS A 220 -5.57 -7.58 -7.20
CA LYS A 220 -5.54 -8.80 -8.03
C LYS A 220 -6.57 -9.85 -7.63
N VAL A 221 -6.89 -9.94 -6.33
CA VAL A 221 -7.86 -10.90 -5.80
C VAL A 221 -9.29 -10.41 -5.99
N HIS A 222 -9.55 -9.12 -5.77
CA HIS A 222 -10.92 -8.56 -5.71
C HIS A 222 -11.30 -7.69 -6.93
N SER A 223 -10.61 -7.87 -8.06
CA SER A 223 -11.02 -7.34 -9.37
C SER A 223 -10.43 -8.19 -10.50
N ARG A 224 -10.95 -8.05 -11.73
CA ARG A 224 -10.48 -8.73 -12.95
C ARG A 224 -9.73 -7.75 -13.87
N PRO A 225 -8.93 -8.21 -14.84
CA PRO A 225 -8.39 -7.33 -15.89
C PRO A 225 -9.52 -6.53 -16.56
N GLU A 226 -9.21 -5.31 -16.98
CA GLU A 226 -10.16 -4.32 -17.51
C GLU A 226 -11.28 -3.87 -16.56
N GLU A 227 -11.39 -4.35 -15.31
CA GLU A 227 -12.33 -3.77 -14.35
C GLU A 227 -11.88 -2.41 -13.81
N THR A 228 -12.81 -1.66 -13.22
CA THR A 228 -12.57 -0.30 -12.72
C THR A 228 -12.39 -0.30 -11.20
N VAL A 229 -11.23 0.16 -10.74
CA VAL A 229 -10.90 0.37 -9.32
C VAL A 229 -11.10 1.85 -8.96
N LEU A 230 -11.83 2.12 -7.89
CA LEU A 230 -12.10 3.47 -7.36
C LEU A 230 -11.36 3.68 -6.03
N ASP A 231 -10.74 4.85 -5.90
CA ASP A 231 -10.22 5.37 -4.63
C ASP A 231 -10.53 6.86 -4.55
N PHE A 232 -11.37 7.23 -3.58
CA PHE A 232 -11.81 8.62 -3.39
C PHE A 232 -11.19 9.31 -2.17
N TYR A 233 -10.09 8.73 -1.65
CA TYR A 233 -9.14 9.35 -0.74
C TYR A 233 -7.70 9.12 -1.26
N ALA A 234 -7.52 9.32 -2.57
CA ALA A 234 -6.42 8.69 -3.32
C ALA A 234 -5.02 9.15 -2.91
N GLY A 235 -4.86 10.41 -2.46
CA GLY A 235 -3.62 10.97 -1.92
C GLY A 235 -2.41 10.77 -2.84
N SER A 236 -1.58 9.79 -2.50
CA SER A 236 -0.36 9.46 -3.26
C SER A 236 -0.58 8.58 -4.50
N GLY A 237 -1.81 8.14 -4.78
CA GLY A 237 -2.18 7.31 -5.94
C GLY A 237 -1.67 5.87 -5.93
N THR A 238 -1.35 5.29 -4.76
CA THR A 238 -0.88 3.89 -4.69
C THR A 238 -1.90 2.91 -5.28
N THR A 239 -3.20 3.12 -5.04
CA THR A 239 -4.28 2.27 -5.53
C THR A 239 -4.34 2.23 -7.07
N GLY A 240 -4.25 3.40 -7.71
CA GLY A 240 -4.22 3.48 -9.19
C GLY A 240 -2.95 2.90 -9.80
N GLU A 241 -1.80 2.98 -9.10
CA GLU A 241 -0.58 2.30 -9.56
C GLU A 241 -0.73 0.77 -9.47
N ALA A 242 -1.36 0.26 -8.40
CA ALA A 242 -1.67 -1.17 -8.29
C ALA A 242 -2.61 -1.61 -9.41
N ALA A 243 -3.70 -0.87 -9.64
CA ALA A 243 -4.66 -1.12 -10.72
C ALA A 243 -3.99 -1.14 -12.11
N ALA A 244 -3.33 -0.06 -12.52
CA ALA A 244 -2.71 0.03 -13.85
C ALA A 244 -1.63 -1.02 -14.08
N ARG A 245 -0.80 -1.33 -13.07
CA ARG A 245 0.22 -2.39 -13.19
C ARG A 245 -0.36 -3.80 -13.29
N LEU A 246 -1.62 -3.99 -12.93
CA LEU A 246 -2.36 -5.24 -13.03
C LEU A 246 -3.34 -5.24 -14.21
N GLY A 247 -3.31 -4.25 -15.10
CA GLY A 247 -4.23 -4.16 -16.23
C GLY A 247 -5.68 -3.91 -15.82
N ARG A 248 -5.89 -3.17 -14.72
CA ARG A 248 -7.20 -2.62 -14.32
C ARG A 248 -7.25 -1.14 -14.65
N ARG A 249 -8.45 -0.63 -14.89
CA ARG A 249 -8.72 0.81 -14.96
C ARG A 249 -8.77 1.40 -13.56
N PHE A 250 -8.49 2.70 -13.44
CA PHE A 250 -8.67 3.41 -12.18
C PHE A 250 -9.41 4.74 -12.31
N ILE A 251 -10.11 5.10 -11.23
CA ILE A 251 -10.62 6.44 -10.95
C ILE A 251 -10.06 6.84 -9.58
N LEU A 252 -9.26 7.90 -9.54
CA LEU A 252 -8.68 8.44 -8.31
C LEU A 252 -9.21 9.84 -8.05
N VAL A 253 -9.80 10.09 -6.88
CA VAL A 253 -10.36 11.39 -6.49
C VAL A 253 -9.62 11.95 -5.29
N ASP A 254 -9.22 13.22 -5.38
CA ASP A 254 -8.66 13.98 -4.26
C ASP A 254 -8.93 15.49 -4.46
N ASN A 255 -9.09 16.23 -3.36
CA ASN A 255 -9.30 17.69 -3.37
C ASN A 255 -8.03 18.49 -3.00
N ASN A 256 -6.91 17.81 -2.73
CA ASN A 256 -5.62 18.42 -2.43
C ASN A 256 -4.77 18.57 -3.71
N PRO A 257 -4.41 19.80 -4.14
CA PRO A 257 -3.53 20.00 -5.31
C PRO A 257 -2.20 19.24 -5.23
N GLN A 258 -1.64 19.04 -4.03
CA GLN A 258 -0.41 18.27 -3.83
C GLN A 258 -0.60 16.77 -4.11
N ALA A 259 -1.79 16.22 -3.81
CA ALA A 259 -2.15 14.84 -4.16
C ALA A 259 -2.21 14.69 -5.68
N ILE A 260 -2.91 15.60 -6.36
CA ILE A 260 -3.03 15.64 -7.83
C ILE A 260 -1.64 15.68 -8.50
N GLU A 261 -0.74 16.56 -8.07
CA GLU A 261 0.63 16.65 -8.61
C GLU A 261 1.38 15.31 -8.47
N VAL A 262 1.33 14.70 -7.27
CA VAL A 262 1.98 13.41 -6.98
C VAL A 262 1.39 12.30 -7.84
N MET A 263 0.06 12.24 -7.98
CA MET A 263 -0.62 11.24 -8.78
C MET A 263 -0.27 11.37 -10.27
N CYS A 264 -0.31 12.59 -10.82
CA CYS A 264 0.07 12.86 -12.21
C CYS A 264 1.52 12.44 -12.50
N HIS A 265 2.46 12.70 -11.59
CA HIS A 265 3.84 12.26 -11.75
C HIS A 265 3.98 10.73 -11.66
N ARG A 266 3.38 10.14 -10.62
CA ARG A 266 3.47 8.70 -10.32
C ARG A 266 2.86 7.83 -11.41
N LEU A 267 1.72 8.27 -11.96
CA LEU A 267 0.88 7.47 -12.85
C LEU A 267 1.09 7.80 -14.33
N ARG A 268 2.05 8.67 -14.68
CA ARG A 268 2.38 9.05 -16.07
C ARG A 268 2.56 7.84 -17.01
N PHE A 269 3.08 6.72 -16.51
CA PHE A 269 3.25 5.48 -17.28
C PHE A 269 1.93 4.83 -17.73
N ALA A 270 0.81 5.16 -17.08
CA ALA A 270 -0.53 4.63 -17.33
C ALA A 270 -1.44 5.63 -18.08
N SER A 271 -0.87 6.74 -18.57
CA SER A 271 -1.54 7.81 -19.34
C SER A 271 -2.93 8.22 -18.80
N PRO A 272 -3.06 8.60 -17.51
CA PRO A 272 -4.33 9.06 -16.96
C PRO A 272 -4.77 10.39 -17.57
N VAL A 273 -6.09 10.58 -17.66
CA VAL A 273 -6.68 11.90 -17.95
C VAL A 273 -6.98 12.59 -16.63
N LEU A 274 -6.52 13.84 -16.48
CA LEU A 274 -6.91 14.71 -15.38
C LEU A 274 -8.25 15.38 -15.71
N VAL A 275 -9.27 15.16 -14.87
CA VAL A 275 -10.61 15.71 -15.04
C VAL A 275 -11.07 16.50 -13.81
N ASN A 276 -12.04 17.39 -14.02
CA ASN A 276 -12.75 18.11 -12.95
C ASN A 276 -14.01 17.36 -12.50
N LEU A 277 -14.76 17.96 -11.57
CA LEU A 277 -16.05 17.49 -11.06
C LEU A 277 -17.04 17.04 -12.13
N HIS A 278 -17.07 17.69 -13.30
CA HIS A 278 -17.99 17.38 -14.40
C HIS A 278 -17.39 16.40 -15.43
N ASN A 279 -16.38 15.63 -15.04
CA ASN A 279 -15.64 14.70 -15.90
C ASN A 279 -15.02 15.37 -17.15
N ARG A 280 -14.80 16.70 -17.12
CA ARG A 280 -14.19 17.45 -18.23
C ARG A 280 -12.67 17.49 -18.07
N PRO A 281 -11.88 17.28 -19.15
CA PRO A 281 -10.42 17.37 -19.09
C PRO A 281 -9.94 18.75 -18.64
N VAL A 282 -9.11 18.78 -17.60
CA VAL A 282 -8.49 20.02 -17.10
C VAL A 282 -7.40 20.46 -18.09
N GLY A 283 -7.43 21.73 -18.51
CA GLY A 283 -6.40 22.36 -19.35
C GLY A 283 -6.81 22.74 -20.79
N LYS A 284 -8.00 22.33 -21.27
CA LYS A 284 -8.51 22.75 -22.60
C LYS A 284 -9.31 24.06 -22.59
N GLU A 285 -9.92 24.45 -21.47
CA GLU A 285 -10.71 25.68 -21.37
C GLU A 285 -9.79 26.92 -21.18
N LYS A 286 -10.09 28.03 -21.86
CA LYS A 286 -9.45 29.34 -21.59
C LYS A 286 -10.01 29.87 -20.26
N GLY A 287 -9.21 29.85 -19.19
CA GLY A 287 -9.51 30.68 -18.01
C GLY A 287 -9.18 30.11 -16.62
N ASN A 288 -8.92 28.81 -16.45
CA ASN A 288 -8.68 28.25 -15.11
C ASN A 288 -7.40 27.39 -15.00
N LEU A 289 -6.65 27.67 -13.91
CA LEU A 289 -5.42 27.03 -13.44
C LEU A 289 -4.19 27.12 -14.39
N PRO A 290 -3.41 28.22 -14.32
CA PRO A 290 -2.15 28.38 -15.07
C PRO A 290 -1.11 27.25 -14.85
N LEU A 291 -1.08 26.67 -13.64
CA LEU A 291 -0.08 25.69 -13.18
C LEU A 291 0.06 24.41 -14.04
N PHE A 292 -0.94 24.05 -14.85
CA PHE A 292 -0.97 22.75 -15.53
C PHE A 292 -0.73 22.78 -17.05
N ARG A 293 -0.73 23.96 -17.70
CA ARG A 293 -0.41 24.07 -19.14
C ARG A 293 1.07 23.83 -19.42
N GLU A 294 1.96 24.32 -18.55
CA GLU A 294 3.42 24.21 -18.71
C GLU A 294 3.96 22.80 -18.35
N TRP A 295 3.20 22.04 -17.57
CA TRP A 295 3.64 20.77 -16.99
C TRP A 295 3.75 19.63 -18.01
N ASN A 296 2.91 19.67 -19.06
CA ASN A 296 2.89 18.64 -20.11
C ASN A 296 4.01 18.82 -21.18
N GLN A 297 4.75 19.94 -21.13
CA GLN A 297 5.76 20.29 -22.14
C GLN A 297 7.21 20.30 -21.60
N SER A 298 7.41 20.23 -20.28
CA SER A 298 8.68 20.58 -19.62
C SER A 298 9.43 19.42 -18.94
N LEU A 299 8.90 18.19 -18.96
CA LEU A 299 9.52 17.03 -18.30
C LEU A 299 10.34 16.16 -19.27
N PRO A 300 11.57 15.76 -18.92
CA PRO A 300 12.34 14.83 -19.74
C PRO A 300 11.64 13.45 -19.82
N PRO A 301 11.84 12.71 -20.93
CA PRO A 301 11.32 11.37 -21.08
C PRO A 301 11.88 10.47 -19.97
N PHE A 302 11.05 9.57 -19.45
CA PHE A 302 11.52 8.54 -18.52
C PHE A 302 12.40 7.56 -19.30
N PRO A 303 13.53 7.07 -18.75
CA PRO A 303 14.27 6.00 -19.40
C PRO A 303 13.36 4.77 -19.55
N PRO A 304 13.47 4.01 -20.66
CA PRO A 304 12.65 2.83 -20.87
C PRO A 304 12.84 1.84 -19.71
N PRO A 305 11.80 1.04 -19.38
CA PRO A 305 11.94 0.01 -18.35
C PRO A 305 13.08 -0.95 -18.73
N ASN A 306 14.06 -1.12 -17.83
CA ASN A 306 15.22 -1.97 -18.07
C ASN A 306 14.80 -3.39 -18.49
N ALA A 307 15.00 -3.72 -19.77
CA ALA A 307 15.01 -5.07 -20.27
C ALA A 307 16.30 -5.78 -19.83
N ALA A 308 16.39 -6.09 -18.53
CA ALA A 308 17.57 -6.70 -17.93
C ALA A 308 17.19 -7.67 -16.80
N ASN A 309 16.66 -8.84 -17.18
CA ASN A 309 16.90 -10.10 -16.45
C ASN A 309 16.60 -11.33 -17.34
N SER A 310 17.14 -11.32 -18.56
CA SER A 310 17.39 -12.53 -19.36
C SER A 310 18.87 -12.89 -19.24
N ALA A 311 19.25 -13.53 -18.13
CA ALA A 311 20.60 -14.05 -17.92
C ALA A 311 20.53 -15.56 -17.65
N SER A 312 21.08 -16.33 -18.58
CA SER A 312 21.15 -17.80 -18.54
C SER A 312 21.98 -18.30 -17.35
N PRO A 313 21.74 -19.54 -16.87
CA PRO A 313 22.47 -20.07 -15.71
C PRO A 313 23.95 -20.34 -16.03
N PRO A 314 24.89 -20.07 -15.10
CA PRO A 314 26.29 -20.44 -15.28
C PRO A 314 26.46 -21.97 -15.21
N LYS A 315 27.11 -22.53 -16.24
CA LYS A 315 27.49 -23.95 -16.29
C LYS A 315 28.69 -24.24 -15.37
N THR A 316 28.78 -25.50 -14.92
CA THR A 316 29.76 -26.03 -13.96
C THR A 316 31.06 -26.54 -14.59
N ALA A 317 32.21 -26.29 -13.95
CA ALA A 317 33.42 -27.17 -13.87
C ALA A 317 34.45 -26.50 -12.92
N SER A 318 34.83 -27.06 -11.77
CA SER A 318 35.74 -28.19 -11.53
C SER A 318 37.23 -27.92 -11.81
N THR A 319 38.05 -27.77 -10.74
CA THR A 319 39.15 -28.73 -10.47
C THR A 319 39.82 -28.55 -9.09
N ARG A 320 40.33 -29.66 -8.54
CA ARG A 320 41.02 -29.83 -7.24
C ARG A 320 42.43 -29.22 -7.20
N LYS A 321 42.91 -28.88 -5.99
CA LYS A 321 44.23 -29.36 -5.50
C LYS A 321 44.30 -29.49 -3.96
N LYS A 322 44.95 -30.57 -3.50
CA LYS A 322 45.14 -30.95 -2.08
C LYS A 322 46.31 -30.19 -1.44
N ARG A 323 46.27 -29.94 -0.12
CA ARG A 323 47.45 -30.03 0.77
C ARG A 323 47.07 -30.69 2.11
N LYS A 324 48.06 -31.31 2.76
CA LYS A 324 47.92 -32.29 3.87
C LYS A 324 47.94 -31.62 5.26
N SER A 325 47.40 -32.33 6.25
CA SER A 325 47.60 -32.16 7.70
C SER A 325 48.96 -32.71 8.18
N PRO A 326 49.39 -32.36 9.41
CA PRO A 326 49.29 -33.26 10.58
C PRO A 326 48.64 -32.54 11.80
N SER A 327 47.65 -33.08 12.53
CA SER A 327 47.62 -34.20 13.50
C SER A 327 48.23 -33.89 14.89
N VAL A 328 47.38 -33.89 15.94
CA VAL A 328 47.63 -34.25 17.37
C VAL A 328 46.38 -33.87 18.21
N THR A 329 46.02 -34.44 19.37
CA THR A 329 45.89 -35.84 19.84
C THR A 329 45.03 -35.86 21.13
N ARG A 330 44.04 -36.77 21.25
CA ARG A 330 43.19 -37.04 22.47
C ARG A 330 42.23 -35.89 22.89
N ARG A 331 41.10 -36.13 23.57
CA ARG A 331 40.54 -37.33 24.26
C ARG A 331 39.01 -37.35 24.07
N LYS A 332 38.39 -38.54 23.92
CA LYS A 332 36.96 -38.75 24.19
C LYS A 332 36.79 -39.09 25.67
N GLU A 333 35.65 -38.72 26.27
CA GLU A 333 34.89 -39.44 27.34
C GLU A 333 34.04 -38.45 28.17
N SER A 334 32.76 -38.30 27.80
CA SER A 334 31.63 -37.90 28.68
C SER A 334 30.36 -37.63 27.85
N GLU A 335 29.74 -38.71 27.35
CA GLU A 335 28.37 -38.68 26.80
C GLU A 335 27.52 -39.70 27.57
N ASN A 336 26.22 -39.43 27.70
CA ASN A 336 25.16 -40.34 28.15
C ASN A 336 25.16 -40.80 29.62
N ARG A 337 24.65 -39.92 30.50
CA ARG A 337 23.62 -40.26 31.50
C ARG A 337 22.70 -39.05 31.68
N GLU A 338 21.50 -39.27 32.22
CA GLU A 338 20.44 -38.25 32.42
C GLU A 338 19.82 -37.66 31.14
N VAL A 339 18.93 -38.42 30.47
CA VAL A 339 17.50 -38.09 30.22
C VAL A 339 16.78 -39.39 29.79
N ARG A 340 16.58 -40.32 30.73
CA ARG A 340 15.70 -41.50 30.58
C ARG A 340 15.36 -42.07 31.96
N GLU A 341 14.45 -41.42 32.68
CA GLU A 341 13.67 -41.95 33.81
C GLU A 341 12.72 -40.85 34.31
N GLU A 342 11.62 -40.62 33.59
CA GLU A 342 10.43 -39.92 34.11
C GLU A 342 9.22 -40.18 33.18
N ARG A 343 8.91 -41.47 33.02
CA ARG A 343 7.59 -41.97 32.62
C ARG A 343 7.29 -43.20 33.48
N ASP A 344 6.03 -43.31 33.86
CA ASP A 344 5.41 -44.40 34.61
C ASP A 344 5.67 -44.39 36.13
N ALA A 345 5.05 -43.40 36.78
CA ALA A 345 4.56 -43.43 38.17
C ALA A 345 3.20 -42.71 38.23
#